data_AF-Q49MA7-F1
#
_entry.id   AF-Q49MA7-F1
#
_cell.length_a   1.000
_cell.length_b   1.000
_cell.length_c   1.000
_cell.angle_alpha   90.00
_cell.angle_beta   90.00
_cell.angle_gamma   90.00
#
_symmetry.space_group_name_H-M   'P 1'
#
loop_
_entity.id
_entity.type
_entity.pdbx_description
1 polymer ?
#
loop_
_entity_poly.entity_id
_entity_poly.type
_entity_poly.pdbx_seq_one_letter_code
_entity_poly.pdbx_strand_id
1 'polypeptide(L)' 'CHVCEDHSSGKHYGIYACDGCAGFFKRSIRRNRQYTCKSRGTTIGSKSGIVVCRVDKSHRNQCRACRLTKCLEVGM' A
#
# COMPACT_ATOMS: atom_id res chain seq x y z
N CYS A 1 -0.50 2.05 11.84
CA CYS A 1 -0.13 2.41 10.45
C CYS A 1 -1.38 2.23 9.59
N HIS A 2 -1.97 3.30 9.04
CA HIS A 2 -3.21 3.19 8.27
C HIS A 2 -3.08 2.39 6.97
N VAL A 3 -1.86 2.10 6.52
CA VAL A 3 -1.61 1.30 5.30
C VAL A 3 -1.57 -0.20 5.56
N CYS A 4 -0.90 -0.64 6.63
CA CYS A 4 -0.59 -2.06 6.85
C CYS A 4 -0.84 -2.57 8.26
N GLU A 5 -1.55 -1.81 9.08
CA GLU A 5 -1.97 -2.16 10.45
C GLU A 5 -0.82 -2.36 11.47
N ASP A 6 0.43 -2.27 11.04
CA ASP A 6 1.61 -2.29 11.91
C ASP A 6 1.68 -1.06 12.85
N HIS A 7 2.47 -1.16 13.91
CA HIS A 7 2.70 -0.05 14.83
C HIS A 7 3.24 1.18 14.08
N SER A 8 2.67 2.35 14.38
CA SER A 8 3.06 3.62 13.74
C SER A 8 4.16 4.29 14.54
N SER A 9 5.19 4.81 13.86
CA SER A 9 6.25 5.63 14.46
C SER A 9 5.88 7.11 14.53
N GLY A 10 4.68 7.49 14.05
CA GLY A 10 4.22 8.88 13.97
C GLY A 10 3.58 9.20 12.62
N LYS A 11 3.38 10.50 12.37
CA LYS A 11 2.84 11.00 11.10
C LYS A 11 3.92 11.03 10.02
N HIS A 12 3.64 10.42 8.88
CA HIS A 12 4.46 10.48 7.67
C HIS A 12 3.56 10.81 6.49
N TYR A 13 3.89 11.88 5.76
CA TYR A 13 3.11 12.36 4.61
C TYR A 13 1.62 12.53 4.92
N GLY A 14 1.31 13.21 6.03
CA GLY A 14 -0.08 13.54 6.38
C GLY A 14 -0.83 12.49 7.22
N ILE A 15 -0.34 11.24 7.32
CA ILE A 15 -1.04 10.18 8.07
C ILE A 15 -0.16 9.38 9.03
N TYR A 16 -0.79 8.71 10.01
CA TYR A 16 -0.08 7.79 10.92
C TYR A 16 0.38 6.52 10.18
N ALA A 17 1.69 6.38 10.03
CA ALA A 17 2.31 5.29 9.30
C ALA A 17 3.49 4.67 10.05
N CYS A 18 3.89 3.46 9.65
CA CYS A 18 5.16 2.87 10.09
C CYS A 18 6.31 3.31 9.16
N ASP A 19 7.55 3.24 9.64
CA ASP A 19 8.74 3.60 8.86
C ASP A 19 8.86 2.80 7.56
N GLY A 20 8.40 1.54 7.59
CA GLY A 20 8.38 0.68 6.41
C GLY A 20 7.51 1.22 5.28
N CYS A 21 6.31 1.71 5.58
CA CYS A 21 5.41 2.30 4.59
C CYS A 21 5.86 3.71 4.20
N ALA A 22 6.33 4.52 5.14
CA ALA A 22 6.88 5.85 4.86
C ALA A 22 8.08 5.78 3.91
N GLY A 23 9.04 4.89 4.18
CA GLY A 23 10.21 4.69 3.33
C GLY A 23 9.86 4.07 1.97
N PHE A 24 8.89 3.16 1.93
CA PHE A 24 8.38 2.61 0.68
C PHE A 24 7.79 3.72 -0.20
N PHE A 25 6.84 4.49 0.33
CA PHE A 25 6.18 5.58 -0.38
C PHE A 25 7.18 6.60 -0.93
N LYS A 26 8.11 7.08 -0.09
CA LYS A 26 9.19 7.99 -0.49
C LYS A 26 9.95 7.51 -1.72
N ARG A 27 10.36 6.24 -1.73
CA ARG A 27 11.14 5.65 -2.83
C ARG A 27 10.30 5.45 -4.09
N SER A 28 9.02 5.13 -3.93
CA SER A 28 8.10 4.93 -5.04
C SER A 28 7.82 6.25 -5.77
N ILE A 29 7.49 7.31 -5.03
CA ILE A 29 7.20 8.63 -5.62
C ILE A 29 8.46 9.27 -6.22
N ARG A 30 9.58 9.34 -5.47
CA ARG A 30 10.80 10.02 -5.96
C ARG A 30 11.40 9.40 -7.22
N ARG A 31 11.18 8.10 -7.45
CA ARG A 31 11.69 7.39 -8.63
C ARG A 31 10.58 7.11 -9.65
N ASN A 32 9.42 7.73 -9.49
CA ASN A 32 8.23 7.52 -10.31
C ASN A 32 7.98 6.03 -10.64
N ARG A 33 8.03 5.17 -9.61
CA ARG A 33 7.96 3.72 -9.79
C ARG A 33 6.54 3.33 -10.18
N GLN A 34 6.41 2.70 -11.35
CA GLN A 34 5.19 2.04 -11.78
C GLN A 34 5.25 0.57 -11.36
N TYR A 35 4.24 0.13 -10.61
CA TYR A 35 4.12 -1.26 -10.19
C TYR A 35 2.87 -1.87 -10.80
N THR A 36 2.99 -3.11 -11.27
CA THR A 36 1.85 -3.88 -11.78
C THR A 36 1.53 -4.99 -10.79
N CYS A 37 0.26 -5.10 -10.40
CA CYS A 37 -0.21 -6.22 -9.61
C CYS A 37 -0.19 -7.49 -10.47
N LYS A 38 0.36 -8.59 -9.95
CA LYS A 38 0.41 -9.88 -10.66
C LYS A 38 -0.81 -10.77 -10.41
N SER A 39 -1.63 -10.44 -9.42
CA SER A 39 -2.82 -11.22 -9.10
C SER A 39 -3.90 -10.95 -10.16
N ARG A 40 -4.11 -11.92 -11.05
CA ARG A 40 -5.26 -11.99 -11.95
C ARG A 40 -6.35 -12.82 -11.24
N GLY A 41 -7.32 -12.14 -10.63
CA GLY A 41 -8.67 -12.64 -10.30
C GLY A 41 -8.83 -13.89 -9.42
N THR A 42 -9.36 -13.72 -8.20
CA THR A 42 -10.48 -14.56 -7.67
C THR A 42 -11.15 -13.85 -6.47
N THR A 43 -12.40 -13.40 -6.71
CA THR A 43 -13.53 -13.00 -5.81
C THR A 43 -13.36 -11.89 -4.73
N ILE A 44 -14.35 -11.07 -4.30
CA ILE A 44 -15.60 -10.41 -4.77
C ILE A 44 -15.73 -9.16 -3.85
N GLY A 45 -16.06 -7.96 -4.38
CA GLY A 45 -16.36 -6.80 -3.51
C GLY A 45 -16.38 -5.41 -4.16
N SER A 46 -17.46 -5.14 -4.90
CA SER A 46 -18.10 -3.85 -5.21
C SER A 46 -17.30 -2.71 -5.88
N LYS A 47 -17.53 -2.65 -7.20
CA LYS A 47 -17.28 -1.55 -8.17
C LYS A 47 -15.91 -1.60 -8.85
N SER A 48 -15.89 -2.29 -9.99
CA SER A 48 -14.79 -2.45 -10.96
C SER A 48 -13.66 -3.41 -10.58
N GLY A 49 -13.93 -4.72 -10.64
CA GLY A 49 -13.05 -5.79 -11.15
C GLY A 49 -11.59 -5.95 -10.68
N ILE A 50 -11.07 -5.12 -9.78
CA ILE A 50 -9.68 -5.14 -9.33
C ILE A 50 -9.57 -5.88 -7.99
N VAL A 51 -8.86 -6.99 -8.00
CA VAL A 51 -8.44 -7.69 -6.77
C VAL A 51 -7.38 -6.85 -6.08
N VAL A 52 -7.66 -6.39 -4.87
CA VAL A 52 -6.68 -5.70 -4.03
C VAL A 52 -5.97 -6.75 -3.16
N CYS A 53 -4.66 -6.90 -3.34
CA CYS A 53 -3.87 -7.78 -2.49
C CYS A 53 -3.87 -7.27 -1.05
N ARG A 54 -3.95 -8.19 -0.08
CA ARG A 54 -3.89 -7.88 1.36
C ARG A 54 -2.60 -7.13 1.70
N VAL A 55 -2.73 -5.98 2.36
CA VAL A 55 -1.61 -5.17 2.84
C VAL A 55 -1.65 -5.15 4.36
N ASP A 56 -0.99 -6.11 4.99
CA ASP A 56 -0.78 -6.16 6.45
C ASP A 56 0.72 -6.21 6.78
N LYS A 57 1.08 -6.26 8.05
CA LYS A 57 2.49 -6.31 8.50
C LYS A 57 3.30 -7.42 7.82
N SER A 58 2.71 -8.60 7.64
CA SER A 58 3.35 -9.80 7.10
C SER A 58 3.35 -9.83 5.57
N HIS A 59 2.30 -9.31 4.92
CA HIS A 59 2.05 -9.44 3.49
C HIS A 59 2.26 -8.14 2.69
N ARG A 60 2.54 -7.00 3.33
CA ARG A 60 2.75 -5.70 2.66
C ARG A 60 3.82 -5.69 1.56
N ASN A 61 4.73 -6.66 1.53
CA ASN A 61 5.76 -6.75 0.49
C ASN A 61 5.38 -7.66 -0.69
N GLN A 62 4.26 -8.40 -0.59
CA GLN A 62 3.84 -9.37 -1.60
C GLN A 62 3.35 -8.71 -2.88
N CYS A 63 2.68 -7.55 -2.77
CA CYS A 63 2.27 -6.75 -3.92
C CYS A 63 2.58 -5.26 -3.71
N ARG A 64 3.63 -4.77 -4.38
CA ARG A 64 4.04 -3.35 -4.33
C ARG A 64 2.99 -2.43 -4.98
N ALA A 65 2.27 -2.91 -5.99
CA ALA A 65 1.21 -2.15 -6.63
C ALA A 65 0.08 -1.85 -5.64
N CYS A 66 -0.53 -2.88 -5.05
CA CYS A 66 -1.61 -2.69 -4.08
C CYS A 66 -1.15 -1.94 -2.82
N ARG A 67 0.11 -2.12 -2.37
CA ARG A 67 0.66 -1.31 -1.27
C ARG A 67 0.73 0.18 -1.64
N LEU A 68 1.22 0.51 -2.84
CA LEU A 68 1.32 1.91 -3.27
C LEU A 68 -0.07 2.52 -3.48
N THR A 69 -1.00 1.78 -4.09
CA THR A 69 -2.40 2.18 -4.19
C THR A 69 -2.99 2.46 -2.82
N LYS A 70 -2.79 1.56 -1.84
CA LYS A 70 -3.29 1.76 -0.49
C LYS A 70 -2.67 2.98 0.20
N CYS A 71 -1.38 3.26 -0.01
CA CYS A 71 -0.75 4.49 0.47
C CYS A 71 -1.47 5.74 -0.02
N LEU A 72 -1.78 5.81 -1.33
CA LEU A 72 -2.49 6.94 -1.93
C LEU A 72 -3.94 7.04 -1.45
N GLU A 73 -4.65 5.91 -1.36
CA GLU A 73 -6.04 5.86 -0.89
C GLU A 73 -6.22 6.38 0.53
N VAL A 74 -5.25 6.13 1.41
CA VAL A 74 -5.30 6.63 2.79
C VAL A 74 -4.79 8.06 2.93
N GLY A 75 -4.28 8.66 1.85
CA GLY A 75 -3.84 10.07 1.83
C GLY A 75 -2.37 10.29 2.18
N MET A 76 -1.47 9.38 1.82
CA MET A 76 -0.01 9.65 1.80
C MET A 76 0.43 10.46 0.59
#